data_AF-A0AAU7RD21-F1
#
_entry.id   AF-A0AAU7RD21-F1
#
_cell.length_a   1.000
_cell.length_b   1.000
_cell.length_c   1.000
_cell.angle_alpha   90.00
_cell.angle_beta   90.00
_cell.angle_gamma   90.00
#
_symmetry.space_group_name_H-M   'P 1'
#
loop_
_entity.id
_entity.type
_entity.pdbx_description
1 polymer ?
#
loop_
_entity_poly.entity_id
_entity_poly.type
_entity_poly.pdbx_seq_one_letter_code
_entity_poly.pdbx_strand_id
1 'polypeptide(L)'
;MTSTDPASTDQPSTHPAPSPLTRSSELTRFRLAPNPGPMSLDGTNSYVIAAEGSGHVAIVDPGPEDEEHLAALAAAGVVDVVLITHRHADHTEASARFHELTGAPVRAALPEHCHGGEPLSDGEVIYGGGVEIRVIATPGHTSDSLCFHLPTDGPTGSVLTGDTILGRGTTVLDYPDGRLGEYLASLDRLEALGPATLLPAHGPVLPALDEKCREYRDHREQRLAQIRAALIQVGGSATVAEVTDVVYADVDPSVRWAAETSVAAQLDYLRS
;
A
#
# COMPACT_ATOMS: atom_id res chain seq x y z
N MET A 1 -8.86 -48.44 -40.45
CA MET A 1 -8.45 -47.03 -40.35
C MET A 1 -9.63 -46.17 -40.73
N THR A 2 -10.28 -45.55 -39.74
CA THR A 2 -10.87 -44.20 -39.71
C THR A 2 -11.79 -44.14 -38.49
N SER A 3 -11.21 -43.67 -37.38
CA SER A 3 -11.92 -43.28 -36.16
C SER A 3 -12.61 -41.94 -36.42
N THR A 4 -13.89 -41.83 -36.10
CA THR A 4 -14.62 -40.56 -36.06
C THR A 4 -14.80 -40.15 -34.60
N ASP A 5 -14.06 -39.12 -34.19
CA ASP A 5 -14.26 -38.42 -32.91
C ASP A 5 -15.52 -37.56 -32.94
N PRO A 6 -16.26 -37.43 -31.82
CA PRO A 6 -17.38 -36.52 -31.72
C PRO A 6 -16.91 -35.09 -31.40
N ALA A 7 -17.62 -34.12 -31.96
CA ALA A 7 -17.40 -32.70 -31.79
C ALA A 7 -17.41 -32.28 -30.31
N SER A 8 -16.33 -31.61 -29.89
CA SER A 8 -16.26 -30.86 -28.64
C SER A 8 -17.11 -29.60 -28.76
N THR A 9 -18.21 -29.54 -28.02
CA THR A 9 -18.98 -28.32 -27.80
C THR A 9 -18.17 -27.36 -26.94
N ASP A 10 -17.74 -26.27 -27.55
CA ASP A 10 -17.12 -25.13 -26.87
C ASP A 10 -18.20 -24.44 -26.01
N GLN A 11 -18.12 -24.59 -24.69
CA GLN A 11 -18.93 -23.79 -23.78
C GLN A 11 -18.22 -22.45 -23.57
N PRO A 12 -18.91 -21.31 -23.78
CA PRO A 12 -18.32 -20.02 -23.48
C PRO A 12 -17.94 -19.96 -22.01
N SER A 13 -16.67 -19.67 -21.72
CA SER A 13 -16.20 -19.38 -20.38
C SER A 13 -16.95 -18.15 -19.87
N THR A 14 -17.85 -18.35 -18.92
CA THR A 14 -18.48 -17.23 -18.21
C THR A 14 -17.46 -16.70 -17.23
N HIS A 15 -16.59 -15.80 -17.70
CA HIS A 15 -15.82 -14.96 -16.80
C HIS A 15 -16.82 -14.12 -15.98
N PRO A 16 -16.71 -14.09 -14.64
CA PRO A 16 -17.54 -13.21 -13.83
C PRO A 16 -17.35 -11.77 -14.33
N ALA A 17 -18.44 -11.00 -14.39
CA ALA A 17 -18.34 -9.60 -14.80
C ALA A 17 -17.40 -8.85 -13.85
N PRO A 18 -16.57 -7.92 -14.35
CA PRO A 18 -15.62 -7.20 -13.54
C PRO A 18 -16.30 -6.54 -12.34
N SER A 19 -15.72 -6.72 -11.15
CA SER A 19 -16.23 -6.11 -9.92
C SER A 19 -16.29 -4.59 -10.07
N PRO A 20 -17.44 -3.94 -9.80
CA PRO A 20 -17.56 -2.50 -9.98
C PRO A 20 -16.64 -1.74 -9.01
N LEU A 21 -16.22 -0.54 -9.43
CA LEU A 21 -15.53 0.39 -8.54
C LEU A 21 -16.39 0.68 -7.30
N THR A 22 -15.80 0.52 -6.11
CA THR A 22 -16.45 0.77 -4.83
C THR A 22 -16.13 2.19 -4.36
N ARG A 23 -17.14 2.97 -3.99
CA ARG A 23 -16.92 4.33 -3.47
C ARG A 23 -16.28 4.27 -2.09
N SER A 24 -15.17 4.99 -1.90
CA SER A 24 -14.43 5.09 -0.64
C SER A 24 -14.54 6.47 0.03
N SER A 25 -14.73 7.54 -0.74
CA SER A 25 -14.91 8.90 -0.24
C SER A 25 -15.69 9.76 -1.23
N GLU A 26 -15.64 11.10 -1.11
CA GLU A 26 -16.28 11.99 -2.08
C GLU A 26 -15.57 11.99 -3.43
N LEU A 27 -14.23 12.03 -3.40
CA LEU A 27 -13.37 12.11 -4.58
C LEU A 27 -12.76 10.77 -4.99
N THR A 28 -12.89 9.72 -4.16
CA THR A 28 -12.24 8.42 -4.41
C THR A 28 -13.20 7.26 -4.55
N ARG A 29 -12.84 6.37 -5.46
CA ARG A 29 -13.34 5.00 -5.56
C ARG A 29 -12.13 4.05 -5.57
N PHE A 30 -12.32 2.77 -5.30
CA PHE A 30 -11.28 1.78 -5.43
C PHE A 30 -11.78 0.50 -6.12
N ARG A 31 -10.86 -0.24 -6.70
CA ARG A 31 -11.07 -1.63 -7.12
C ARG A 31 -10.11 -2.51 -6.33
N LEU A 32 -10.64 -3.56 -5.75
CA LEU A 32 -9.83 -4.60 -5.12
C LEU A 32 -9.26 -5.52 -6.20
N ALA A 33 -7.94 -5.62 -6.26
CA ALA A 33 -7.24 -6.54 -7.15
C ALA A 33 -7.43 -8.00 -6.71
N PRO A 34 -7.40 -8.97 -7.65
CA PRO A 34 -7.63 -10.38 -7.36
C PRO A 34 -6.37 -11.09 -6.81
N ASN A 35 -5.70 -10.51 -5.82
CA ASN A 35 -4.43 -11.00 -5.25
C ASN A 35 -4.45 -11.16 -3.71
N PRO A 36 -5.43 -11.88 -3.12
CA PRO A 36 -5.46 -12.09 -1.69
C PRO A 36 -4.25 -12.90 -1.20
N GLY A 37 -3.77 -12.59 0.00
CA GLY A 37 -2.59 -13.24 0.55
C GLY A 37 -2.26 -12.81 1.98
N PRO A 38 -1.24 -13.42 2.60
CA PRO A 38 -0.84 -13.09 3.96
C PRO A 38 -0.42 -11.62 4.14
N MET A 39 0.13 -11.00 3.09
CA MET A 39 0.58 -9.61 3.09
C MET A 39 -0.48 -8.66 2.53
N SER A 40 -1.13 -9.04 1.44
CA SER A 40 -2.13 -8.22 0.73
C SER A 40 -3.56 -8.34 1.29
N LEU A 41 -3.78 -9.15 2.33
CA LEU A 41 -5.08 -9.41 2.94
C LEU A 41 -6.11 -9.92 1.91
N ASP A 42 -7.15 -9.13 1.69
CA ASP A 42 -8.23 -9.41 0.75
C ASP A 42 -7.80 -9.12 -0.72
N GLY A 43 -6.69 -8.39 -0.91
CA GLY A 43 -6.16 -7.90 -2.19
C GLY A 43 -5.66 -6.45 -2.07
N THR A 44 -5.04 -5.94 -3.14
CA THR A 44 -4.58 -4.53 -3.23
C THR A 44 -5.73 -3.62 -3.67
N ASN A 45 -5.97 -2.53 -2.95
CA ASN A 45 -6.93 -1.49 -3.30
C ASN A 45 -6.27 -0.50 -4.26
N SER A 46 -6.56 -0.62 -5.56
CA SER A 46 -6.18 0.40 -6.55
C SER A 46 -7.20 1.52 -6.56
N TYR A 47 -6.77 2.75 -6.33
CA TYR A 47 -7.67 3.90 -6.18
C TYR A 47 -7.82 4.68 -7.48
N VAL A 48 -9.03 5.18 -7.69
CA VAL A 48 -9.43 6.11 -8.74
C VAL A 48 -9.83 7.42 -8.07
N ILE A 49 -9.08 8.50 -8.34
CA ILE A 49 -9.32 9.84 -7.83
C ILE A 49 -9.93 10.69 -8.95
N ALA A 50 -11.08 11.30 -8.70
CA ALA A 50 -11.73 12.17 -9.67
C ALA A 50 -12.70 13.17 -9.03
N ALA A 51 -12.67 14.40 -9.52
CA ALA A 51 -13.75 15.36 -9.31
C ALA A 51 -14.98 14.97 -10.14
N GLU A 52 -16.18 15.21 -9.60
CA GLU A 52 -17.42 14.90 -10.30
C GLU A 52 -17.50 15.64 -11.65
N GLY A 53 -17.81 14.90 -12.71
CA GLY A 53 -17.99 15.45 -14.06
C GLY A 53 -16.69 15.84 -14.78
N SER A 54 -15.50 15.59 -14.22
CA SER A 54 -14.24 15.91 -14.89
C SER A 54 -14.05 15.10 -16.18
N GLY A 55 -14.48 13.83 -16.20
CA GLY A 55 -14.15 12.87 -17.26
C GLY A 55 -12.69 12.37 -17.24
N HIS A 56 -11.89 12.92 -16.32
CA HIS A 56 -10.48 12.62 -16.10
C HIS A 56 -10.29 11.95 -14.74
N VAL A 57 -9.25 11.13 -14.60
CA VAL A 57 -8.94 10.41 -13.35
C VAL A 57 -7.43 10.43 -13.08
N ALA A 58 -7.07 10.38 -11.81
CA ALA A 58 -5.75 9.90 -11.38
C ALA A 58 -5.89 8.50 -10.78
N ILE A 59 -4.89 7.65 -11.00
CA ILE A 59 -4.86 6.28 -10.49
C ILE A 59 -3.74 6.16 -9.46
N VAL A 60 -4.00 5.45 -8.36
CA VAL A 60 -2.97 5.11 -7.36
C VAL A 60 -2.85 3.60 -7.26
N ASP A 61 -1.62 3.10 -7.41
CA ASP A 61 -1.21 1.69 -7.36
C ASP A 61 -2.05 0.78 -8.27
N PRO A 62 -1.76 0.70 -9.59
CA PRO A 62 -2.52 -0.13 -10.52
C PRO A 62 -2.24 -1.63 -10.38
N GLY A 63 -1.24 -2.00 -9.57
CA GLY A 63 -0.81 -3.39 -9.37
C GLY A 63 -1.85 -4.27 -8.67
N PRO A 64 -1.69 -5.60 -8.79
CA PRO A 64 -0.70 -6.34 -9.58
C PRO A 64 -1.06 -6.39 -11.08
N GLU A 65 -0.22 -7.01 -11.92
CA GLU A 65 -0.49 -7.11 -13.36
C GLU A 65 -1.59 -8.13 -13.66
N ASP A 66 -2.84 -7.67 -13.62
CA ASP A 66 -4.04 -8.40 -14.02
C ASP A 66 -4.81 -7.61 -15.08
N GLU A 67 -4.95 -8.16 -16.29
CA GLU A 67 -5.54 -7.44 -17.44
C GLU A 67 -6.99 -7.00 -17.21
N GLU A 68 -7.78 -7.78 -16.47
CA GLU A 68 -9.18 -7.42 -16.19
C GLU A 68 -9.25 -6.23 -15.22
N HIS A 69 -8.41 -6.25 -14.19
CA HIS A 69 -8.22 -5.16 -13.24
C HIS A 69 -7.76 -3.88 -13.93
N LEU A 70 -6.72 -3.98 -14.77
CA LEU A 70 -6.20 -2.84 -15.53
C LEU A 70 -7.22 -2.26 -16.51
N ALA A 71 -7.94 -3.11 -17.23
CA ALA A 71 -9.00 -2.66 -18.13
C ALA A 71 -10.11 -1.90 -17.38
N ALA A 72 -10.47 -2.36 -16.18
CA ALA A 72 -11.47 -1.69 -15.35
C ALA A 72 -10.99 -0.32 -14.83
N LEU A 73 -9.72 -0.20 -14.43
CA LEU A 73 -9.13 1.07 -14.03
C LEU A 73 -9.05 2.05 -15.21
N ALA A 74 -8.60 1.59 -16.37
CA ALA A 74 -8.53 2.41 -17.59
C ALA A 74 -9.91 2.88 -18.09
N ALA A 75 -10.96 2.09 -17.86
CA ALA A 75 -12.33 2.45 -18.21
C ALA A 75 -12.96 3.51 -17.28
N ALA A 76 -12.29 3.90 -16.19
CA ALA A 76 -12.83 4.85 -15.22
C ALA A 76 -12.88 6.30 -15.73
N GLY A 77 -12.10 6.64 -16.75
CA GLY A 77 -12.00 7.96 -17.39
C GLY A 77 -10.67 8.14 -18.12
N VAL A 78 -10.39 9.35 -18.61
CA VAL A 78 -9.07 9.67 -19.18
C VAL A 78 -8.05 9.74 -18.04
N VAL A 79 -7.05 8.86 -18.06
CA VAL A 79 -6.03 8.83 -16.99
C VAL A 79 -5.02 9.96 -17.20
N ASP A 80 -4.98 10.91 -16.26
CA ASP A 80 -4.04 12.02 -16.29
C ASP A 80 -2.65 11.61 -15.81
N VAL A 81 -2.61 10.78 -14.75
CA VAL A 81 -1.39 10.36 -14.07
C VAL A 81 -1.66 9.09 -13.27
N VAL A 82 -0.64 8.25 -13.17
CA VAL A 82 -0.60 7.08 -12.29
C VAL A 82 0.45 7.34 -11.22
N LEU A 83 0.08 7.17 -9.96
CA LEU A 83 0.94 7.40 -8.81
C LEU A 83 1.21 6.07 -8.10
N ILE A 84 2.46 5.83 -7.76
CA ILE A 84 2.90 4.64 -7.04
C ILE A 84 3.26 5.04 -5.61
N THR A 85 2.72 4.31 -4.64
CA THR A 85 3.01 4.55 -3.22
C THR A 85 4.40 4.06 -2.83
N HIS A 86 4.82 2.88 -3.30
CA HIS A 86 6.15 2.32 -3.04
C HIS A 86 6.46 1.14 -3.96
N ARG A 87 7.69 0.63 -3.88
CA ARG A 87 8.26 -0.37 -4.80
C ARG A 87 7.64 -1.78 -4.79
N HIS A 88 6.89 -2.18 -3.77
CA HIS A 88 6.45 -3.59 -3.68
C HIS A 88 5.59 -3.99 -4.88
N ALA A 89 5.73 -5.26 -5.28
CA ALA A 89 5.29 -5.72 -6.59
C ALA A 89 3.77 -5.62 -6.77
N ASP A 90 2.99 -5.87 -5.72
CA ASP A 90 1.55 -5.74 -5.78
C ASP A 90 1.06 -4.30 -5.98
N HIS A 91 1.95 -3.31 -5.89
CA HIS A 91 1.68 -1.92 -6.29
C HIS A 91 2.28 -1.59 -7.66
N THR A 92 3.51 -2.07 -7.92
CA THR A 92 4.32 -1.64 -9.08
C THR A 92 4.28 -2.54 -10.30
N GLU A 93 3.93 -3.82 -10.16
CA GLU A 93 4.07 -4.83 -11.22
C GLU A 93 3.38 -4.39 -12.51
N ALA A 94 2.20 -3.79 -12.39
CA ALA A 94 1.42 -3.34 -13.53
C ALA A 94 1.82 -1.96 -14.10
N SER A 95 2.83 -1.28 -13.55
CA SER A 95 3.16 0.12 -13.88
C SER A 95 3.48 0.30 -15.36
N ALA A 96 4.38 -0.52 -15.90
CA ALA A 96 4.77 -0.46 -17.30
C ALA A 96 3.58 -0.78 -18.22
N ARG A 97 2.86 -1.86 -17.91
CA ARG A 97 1.72 -2.31 -18.70
C ARG A 97 0.58 -1.28 -18.71
N PHE A 98 0.32 -0.64 -17.58
CA PHE A 98 -0.74 0.36 -17.46
C PHE A 98 -0.35 1.68 -18.14
N HIS A 99 0.94 2.04 -18.16
CA HIS A 99 1.44 3.13 -19.01
C HIS A 99 1.18 2.84 -20.49
N GLU A 100 1.50 1.64 -20.98
CA GLU A 100 1.24 1.25 -22.38
C GLU A 100 -0.25 1.29 -22.72
N LEU A 101 -1.11 0.88 -21.79
CA LEU A 101 -2.57 0.84 -21.98
C LEU A 101 -3.20 2.23 -22.07
N THR A 102 -2.71 3.18 -21.26
CA THR A 102 -3.36 4.49 -21.06
C THR A 102 -2.62 5.66 -21.72
N GLY A 103 -1.31 5.51 -21.94
CA GLY A 103 -0.40 6.59 -22.33
C GLY A 103 -0.09 7.58 -21.20
N ALA A 104 -0.69 7.43 -20.02
CA ALA A 104 -0.52 8.35 -18.90
C ALA A 104 0.85 8.17 -18.23
N PRO A 105 1.50 9.25 -17.76
CA PRO A 105 2.74 9.15 -17.01
C PRO A 105 2.54 8.37 -15.71
N VAL A 106 3.41 7.40 -15.45
CA VAL A 106 3.54 6.72 -14.16
C VAL A 106 4.67 7.35 -13.38
N ARG A 107 4.37 7.73 -12.14
CA ARG A 107 5.30 8.42 -11.25
C ARG A 107 5.40 7.68 -9.92
N ALA A 108 6.63 7.48 -9.47
CA ALA A 108 6.98 6.82 -8.22
C ALA A 108 8.12 7.59 -7.54
N ALA A 109 8.46 7.28 -6.30
CA ALA A 109 9.67 7.84 -5.67
C ALA A 109 10.97 7.33 -6.35
N LEU A 110 11.00 6.04 -6.74
CA LEU A 110 12.15 5.45 -7.42
C LEU A 110 12.02 5.57 -8.96
N PRO A 111 13.07 6.04 -9.66
CA PRO A 111 13.04 6.20 -11.12
C PRO A 111 12.74 4.92 -11.91
N GLU A 112 13.11 3.75 -11.37
CA GLU A 112 12.90 2.45 -12.03
C GLU A 112 11.42 2.04 -12.15
N HIS A 113 10.54 2.64 -11.34
CA HIS A 113 9.08 2.46 -11.40
C HIS A 113 8.37 3.61 -12.12
N CYS A 114 9.13 4.56 -12.70
CA CYS A 114 8.57 5.65 -13.48
C CYS A 114 8.50 5.28 -14.97
N HIS A 115 7.38 5.60 -15.62
CA HIS A 115 7.17 5.36 -17.05
C HIS A 115 6.55 6.61 -17.69
N GLY A 116 7.33 7.30 -18.53
CA GLY A 116 6.87 8.54 -19.18
C GLY A 116 6.63 9.70 -18.21
N GLY A 117 7.06 9.60 -16.94
CA GLY A 117 6.96 10.62 -15.91
C GLY A 117 8.24 10.73 -15.08
N GLU A 118 8.38 11.85 -14.37
CA GLU A 118 9.51 12.09 -13.46
C GLU A 118 9.21 11.55 -12.06
N PRO A 119 10.25 11.22 -11.27
CA PRO A 119 10.09 10.82 -9.88
C PRO A 119 9.27 11.81 -9.04
N LEU A 120 8.58 11.28 -8.05
CA LEU A 120 7.81 12.05 -7.07
C LEU A 120 8.73 12.62 -5.99
N SER A 121 8.42 13.84 -5.55
CA SER A 121 9.15 14.51 -4.47
C SER A 121 8.24 14.83 -3.28
N ASP A 122 8.80 14.81 -2.06
CA ASP A 122 8.08 15.19 -0.85
C ASP A 122 7.54 16.62 -0.95
N GLY A 123 6.27 16.81 -0.57
CA GLY A 123 5.58 18.11 -0.61
C GLY A 123 5.15 18.56 -2.01
N GLU A 124 5.38 17.74 -3.05
CA GLU A 124 4.90 18.04 -4.40
C GLU A 124 3.36 18.09 -4.43
N VAL A 125 2.82 18.99 -5.26
CA VAL A 125 1.39 19.10 -5.53
C VAL A 125 1.13 18.70 -6.97
N ILE A 126 0.29 17.69 -7.16
CA ILE A 126 -0.10 17.13 -8.45
C ILE A 126 -1.57 17.48 -8.70
N TYR A 127 -1.88 17.84 -9.94
CA TYR A 127 -3.26 18.04 -10.39
C TYR A 127 -3.62 16.90 -11.33
N GLY A 128 -4.56 16.05 -10.93
CA GLY A 128 -5.01 14.89 -11.69
C GLY A 128 -6.46 14.53 -11.36
N GLY A 129 -7.23 14.12 -12.36
CA GLY A 129 -8.66 13.87 -12.22
C GLY A 129 -9.49 15.09 -11.82
N GLY A 130 -8.95 16.31 -12.01
CA GLY A 130 -9.53 17.55 -11.51
C GLY A 130 -9.37 17.78 -10.01
N VAL A 131 -8.46 17.06 -9.34
CA VAL A 131 -8.24 17.11 -7.89
C VAL A 131 -6.80 17.54 -7.59
N GLU A 132 -6.62 18.30 -6.50
CA GLU A 132 -5.30 18.58 -5.91
C GLU A 132 -4.85 17.39 -5.05
N ILE A 133 -3.71 16.81 -5.38
CA ILE A 133 -3.11 15.65 -4.70
C ILE A 133 -1.75 16.07 -4.14
N ARG A 134 -1.59 16.01 -2.81
CA ARG A 134 -0.33 16.36 -2.14
C ARG A 134 0.47 15.12 -1.82
N VAL A 135 1.71 15.08 -2.28
CA VAL A 135 2.67 13.99 -2.01
C VAL A 135 3.28 14.19 -0.63
N ILE A 136 3.29 13.13 0.18
CA ILE A 136 3.92 13.10 1.49
C ILE A 136 4.87 11.91 1.53
N ALA A 137 6.17 12.16 1.63
CA ALA A 137 7.13 11.09 1.86
C ALA A 137 6.95 10.53 3.27
N THR A 138 6.73 9.22 3.34
CA THR A 138 6.47 8.48 4.58
C THR A 138 7.38 7.26 4.70
N PRO A 139 8.72 7.44 4.64
CA PRO A 139 9.66 6.33 4.75
C PRO A 139 9.46 5.55 6.06
N GLY A 140 9.68 4.24 6.00
CA GLY A 140 9.68 3.39 7.19
C GLY A 140 9.14 1.99 6.93
N HIS A 141 8.00 1.86 6.24
CA HIS A 141 7.58 0.57 5.68
C HIS A 141 8.61 0.15 4.62
N THR A 142 8.82 1.05 3.67
CA THR A 142 9.94 1.08 2.73
C THR A 142 10.55 2.48 2.71
N SER A 143 11.82 2.63 2.30
CA SER A 143 12.48 3.94 2.20
C SER A 143 11.85 4.84 1.14
N ASP A 144 11.19 4.26 0.13
CA ASP A 144 10.52 4.96 -0.96
C ASP A 144 9.01 5.14 -0.75
N SER A 145 8.49 4.81 0.44
CA SER A 145 7.08 4.96 0.77
C SER A 145 6.58 6.41 0.67
N LEU A 146 5.46 6.57 -0.03
CA LEU A 146 4.71 7.80 -0.18
C LEU A 146 3.25 7.60 0.26
N CYS A 147 2.67 8.65 0.84
CA CYS A 147 1.23 8.83 1.01
C CYS A 147 0.73 9.97 0.12
N PHE A 148 -0.54 9.93 -0.27
CA PHE A 148 -1.18 10.97 -1.06
C PHE A 148 -2.36 11.58 -0.31
N HIS A 149 -2.26 12.86 0.03
CA HIS A 149 -3.30 13.60 0.75
C HIS A 149 -4.18 14.39 -0.21
N LEU A 150 -5.49 14.25 -0.06
CA LEU A 150 -6.54 14.97 -0.79
C LEU A 150 -7.23 15.95 0.18
N PRO A 151 -6.80 17.22 0.25
CA PRO A 151 -7.30 18.16 1.25
C PRO A 151 -8.77 18.53 1.07
N THR A 152 -9.30 18.39 -0.16
CA THR A 152 -10.66 18.78 -0.53
C THR A 152 -11.63 17.60 -0.59
N ASP A 153 -11.21 16.41 -0.15
CA ASP A 153 -12.06 15.21 -0.14
C ASP A 153 -12.88 15.12 1.14
N GLY A 154 -14.11 15.62 1.09
CA GLY A 154 -14.97 15.72 2.27
C GLY A 154 -14.50 16.77 3.28
N PRO A 155 -15.08 16.79 4.50
CA PRO A 155 -14.88 17.85 5.47
C PRO A 155 -13.51 17.83 6.17
N THR A 156 -12.85 16.67 6.22
CA THR A 156 -11.56 16.47 6.91
C THR A 156 -10.43 16.04 5.97
N GLY A 157 -10.69 15.99 4.67
CA GLY A 157 -9.76 15.42 3.69
C GLY A 157 -9.66 13.90 3.78
N SER A 158 -8.87 13.32 2.88
CA SER A 158 -8.54 11.89 2.90
C SER A 158 -7.07 11.66 2.55
N VAL A 159 -6.52 10.53 3.00
CA VAL A 159 -5.13 10.16 2.75
C VAL A 159 -5.06 8.73 2.25
N LEU A 160 -4.52 8.56 1.04
CA LEU A 160 -4.10 7.28 0.53
C LEU A 160 -2.77 6.92 1.18
N THR A 161 -2.76 5.83 1.94
CA THR A 161 -1.66 5.51 2.88
C THR A 161 -0.71 4.43 2.37
N GLY A 162 -0.99 3.84 1.21
CA GLY A 162 -0.27 2.66 0.73
C GLY A 162 -0.17 1.61 1.83
N ASP A 163 1.05 1.15 2.07
CA ASP A 163 1.39 0.22 3.15
C ASP A 163 1.97 0.88 4.40
N THR A 164 1.97 2.21 4.45
CA THR A 164 2.38 2.94 5.66
C THR A 164 1.42 2.63 6.80
N ILE A 165 0.11 2.62 6.54
CA ILE A 165 -0.93 2.23 7.52
C ILE A 165 -2.00 1.41 6.81
N LEU A 166 -2.31 0.22 7.35
CA LEU A 166 -3.30 -0.70 6.78
C LEU A 166 -4.67 -0.49 7.43
N GLY A 167 -5.73 -0.86 6.71
CA GLY A 167 -7.10 -0.86 7.22
C GLY A 167 -7.37 -1.93 8.28
N ARG A 168 -6.51 -2.94 8.36
CA ARG A 168 -6.60 -4.05 9.31
C ARG A 168 -5.20 -4.52 9.70
N GLY A 169 -5.01 -4.84 10.98
CA GLY A 169 -3.70 -5.29 11.46
C GLY A 169 -2.65 -4.17 11.45
N THR A 170 -1.38 -4.55 11.30
CA THR A 170 -0.23 -3.62 11.30
C THR A 170 0.68 -3.91 10.11
N THR A 171 1.34 -2.88 9.58
CA THR A 171 2.33 -3.05 8.51
C THR A 171 3.62 -3.75 8.99
N VAL A 172 4.35 -4.34 8.06
CA VAL A 172 5.74 -4.79 8.26
C VAL A 172 6.69 -3.63 7.94
N LEU A 173 7.88 -3.61 8.54
CA LEU A 173 8.96 -2.71 8.10
C LEU A 173 9.95 -3.56 7.32
N ASP A 174 10.20 -3.25 6.04
CA ASP A 174 11.05 -4.03 5.14
C ASP A 174 12.54 -3.79 5.43
N TYR A 175 12.97 -4.14 6.64
CA TYR A 175 14.33 -3.90 7.11
C TYR A 175 15.35 -4.75 6.32
N PRO A 176 16.50 -4.20 5.88
CA PRO A 176 17.14 -2.96 6.34
C PRO A 176 16.75 -1.67 5.61
N ASP A 177 15.88 -1.76 4.62
CA ASP A 177 15.41 -0.61 3.86
C ASP A 177 14.39 0.20 4.65
N GLY A 178 13.31 -0.45 5.10
CA GLY A 178 12.35 0.11 6.04
C GLY A 178 12.89 0.17 7.48
N ARG A 179 12.87 1.35 8.10
CA ARG A 179 13.41 1.57 9.45
C ARG A 179 12.37 2.15 10.41
N LEU A 180 12.44 1.71 11.67
CA LEU A 180 11.49 2.12 12.69
C LEU A 180 11.56 3.61 13.04
N GLY A 181 12.77 4.19 13.10
CA GLY A 181 12.92 5.62 13.42
C GLY A 181 12.23 6.51 12.39
N GLU A 182 12.44 6.20 11.11
CA GLU A 182 11.78 6.88 9.98
C GLU A 182 10.27 6.64 10.01
N TYR A 183 9.85 5.41 10.29
CA TYR A 183 8.45 5.06 10.40
C TYR A 183 7.71 5.85 11.48
N LEU A 184 8.29 6.00 12.68
CA LEU A 184 7.71 6.78 13.76
C LEU A 184 7.60 8.27 13.40
N ALA A 185 8.61 8.83 12.70
CA ALA A 185 8.55 10.19 12.19
C ALA A 185 7.47 10.36 11.10
N SER A 186 7.27 9.35 10.25
CA SER A 186 6.18 9.31 9.27
C SER A 186 4.80 9.29 9.94
N LEU A 187 4.63 8.53 11.03
CA LEU A 187 3.41 8.55 11.83
C LEU A 187 3.15 9.93 12.44
N ASP A 188 4.18 10.65 12.94
CA ASP A 188 4.03 12.02 13.45
C ASP A 188 3.49 12.97 12.37
N ARG A 189 4.03 12.87 11.15
CA ARG A 189 3.60 13.70 10.01
C ARG A 189 2.15 13.43 9.61
N LEU A 190 1.76 12.16 9.57
CA LEU A 190 0.40 11.74 9.21
C LEU A 190 -0.61 12.11 10.30
N GLU A 191 -0.26 11.93 11.57
CA GLU A 191 -1.11 12.29 12.71
C GLU A 191 -1.42 13.80 12.72
N ALA A 192 -0.47 14.64 12.30
CA ALA A 192 -0.65 16.09 12.22
C ALA A 192 -1.68 16.54 11.17
N LEU A 193 -2.12 15.65 10.25
CA LEU A 193 -3.20 15.94 9.31
C LEU A 193 -4.59 15.85 9.97
N GLY A 194 -4.69 15.32 11.19
CA GLY A 194 -5.93 15.20 11.94
C GLY A 194 -6.80 14.02 11.47
N PRO A 195 -8.14 14.11 11.65
CA PRO A 195 -9.07 13.00 11.41
C PRO A 195 -9.45 12.86 9.93
N ALA A 196 -8.46 12.92 9.03
CA ALA A 196 -8.66 12.63 7.62
C ALA A 196 -9.13 11.18 7.44
N THR A 197 -9.92 10.93 6.40
CA THR A 197 -10.30 9.55 6.04
C THR A 197 -9.07 8.79 5.58
N LEU A 198 -8.82 7.62 6.18
CA LEU A 198 -7.70 6.75 5.84
C LEU A 198 -8.11 5.78 4.74
N LEU A 199 -7.39 5.83 3.62
CA LEU A 199 -7.59 5.02 2.42
C LEU A 199 -6.37 4.08 2.26
N PRO A 200 -6.40 2.84 2.79
CA PRO A 200 -5.24 1.95 2.79
C PRO A 200 -5.16 1.14 1.50
N ALA A 201 -3.95 0.72 1.10
CA ALA A 201 -3.82 -0.25 0.02
C ALA A 201 -4.36 -1.63 0.40
N HIS A 202 -4.38 -1.99 1.69
CA HIS A 202 -4.97 -3.25 2.15
C HIS A 202 -5.95 -3.06 3.30
N GLY A 203 -7.08 -3.77 3.21
CA GLY A 203 -8.14 -3.74 4.21
C GLY A 203 -9.13 -2.59 4.02
N PRO A 204 -10.01 -2.36 5.01
CA PRO A 204 -11.11 -1.41 4.89
C PRO A 204 -10.65 0.05 5.03
N VAL A 205 -11.41 0.96 4.42
CA VAL A 205 -11.35 2.40 4.70
C VAL A 205 -11.67 2.67 6.17
N LEU A 206 -10.95 3.61 6.79
CA LEU A 206 -11.14 3.98 8.19
C LEU A 206 -11.40 5.48 8.34
N PRO A 207 -12.21 5.89 9.34
CA PRO A 207 -12.72 7.26 9.41
C PRO A 207 -11.73 8.29 9.99
N ALA A 208 -10.68 7.86 10.69
CA ALA A 208 -9.78 8.75 11.42
C ALA A 208 -8.32 8.29 11.34
N LEU A 209 -7.54 8.99 10.51
CA LEU A 209 -6.11 8.75 10.32
C LEU A 209 -5.31 8.94 11.61
N ASP A 210 -5.53 10.03 12.33
CA ASP A 210 -4.80 10.39 13.54
C ASP A 210 -4.99 9.38 14.68
N GLU A 211 -6.21 8.89 14.90
CA GLU A 211 -6.48 7.80 15.84
C GLU A 211 -5.70 6.54 15.46
N LYS A 212 -5.70 6.16 14.18
CA LYS A 212 -4.96 4.99 13.70
C LYS A 212 -3.44 5.16 13.82
N CYS A 213 -2.91 6.36 13.60
CA CYS A 213 -1.50 6.67 13.81
C CYS A 213 -1.09 6.43 15.27
N ARG A 214 -1.91 6.88 16.23
CA ARG A 214 -1.68 6.65 17.66
C ARG A 214 -1.72 5.17 18.02
N GLU A 215 -2.71 4.42 17.52
CA GLU A 215 -2.77 2.97 17.74
C GLU A 215 -1.53 2.24 17.21
N TYR A 216 -1.05 2.63 16.03
CA TYR A 216 0.14 2.06 15.42
C TYR A 216 1.40 2.39 16.21
N ARG A 217 1.54 3.63 16.69
CA ARG A 217 2.64 4.06 17.55
C ARG A 217 2.65 3.27 18.84
N ASP A 218 1.52 3.18 19.53
CA ASP A 218 1.37 2.43 20.79
C ASP A 218 1.78 0.97 20.59
N HIS A 219 1.37 0.34 19.48
CA HIS A 219 1.77 -1.02 19.15
C HIS A 219 3.30 -1.16 18.96
N ARG A 220 3.95 -0.20 18.30
CA ARG A 220 5.43 -0.20 18.15
C ARG A 220 6.13 -0.01 19.48
N GLU A 221 5.65 0.89 20.33
CA GLU A 221 6.21 1.11 21.66
C GLU A 221 6.05 -0.10 22.57
N GLN A 222 4.90 -0.78 22.53
CA GLN A 222 4.68 -2.04 23.23
C GLN A 222 5.66 -3.11 22.77
N ARG A 223 5.89 -3.24 21.45
CA ARG A 223 6.85 -4.21 20.93
C ARG A 223 8.29 -3.86 21.31
N LEU A 224 8.66 -2.59 21.32
CA LEU A 224 9.96 -2.13 21.80
C LEU A 224 10.14 -2.48 23.28
N ALA A 225 9.12 -2.31 24.11
CA ALA A 225 9.16 -2.69 25.52
C ALA A 225 9.37 -4.19 25.70
N GLN A 226 8.69 -5.02 24.90
CA GLN A 226 8.88 -6.48 24.89
C GLN A 226 10.31 -6.86 24.49
N ILE A 227 10.88 -6.24 23.46
CA ILE A 227 12.25 -6.49 23.04
C ILE A 227 13.26 -6.05 24.09
N ARG A 228 13.05 -4.91 24.74
CA ARG A 228 13.89 -4.48 25.89
C ARG A 228 13.85 -5.51 27.02
N ALA A 229 12.67 -6.03 27.34
CA ALA A 229 12.53 -7.09 28.35
C ALA A 229 13.24 -8.39 27.93
N ALA A 230 13.13 -8.79 26.67
CA ALA A 230 13.83 -9.95 26.12
C ALA A 230 15.35 -9.77 26.20
N LEU A 231 15.88 -8.60 25.84
CA LEU A 231 17.32 -8.31 25.93
C LEU A 231 17.87 -8.36 27.36
N ILE A 232 17.04 -8.09 28.38
CA ILE A 232 17.43 -8.30 29.78
C ILE A 232 17.58 -9.80 30.09
N GLN A 233 16.73 -10.65 29.50
CA GLN A 233 16.75 -12.11 29.70
C GLN A 233 17.88 -12.80 28.92
N VAL A 234 18.06 -12.46 27.63
CA VAL A 234 19.01 -13.14 26.73
C VAL A 234 20.33 -12.41 26.55
N GLY A 235 20.46 -11.18 27.07
CA GLY A 235 21.66 -10.34 27.00
C GLY A 235 21.62 -9.32 25.85
N GLY A 236 22.27 -8.16 26.05
CA GLY A 236 22.21 -7.04 25.08
C GLY A 236 22.85 -7.33 23.71
N SER A 237 23.74 -8.31 23.63
CA SER A 237 24.35 -8.79 22.38
C SER A 237 23.57 -9.92 21.70
N ALA A 238 22.36 -10.25 22.18
CA ALA A 238 21.55 -11.29 21.58
C ALA A 238 21.24 -11.01 20.11
N THR A 239 21.17 -12.09 19.34
CA THR A 239 20.83 -12.11 17.92
C THR A 239 19.34 -11.86 17.70
N VAL A 240 18.97 -11.52 16.46
CA VAL A 240 17.56 -11.36 16.05
C VAL A 240 16.77 -12.63 16.37
N ALA A 241 17.31 -13.81 16.07
CA ALA A 241 16.66 -15.09 16.31
C ALA A 241 16.40 -15.34 17.80
N GLU A 242 17.40 -15.14 18.67
CA GLU A 242 17.26 -15.32 20.12
C GLU A 242 16.21 -14.38 20.74
N VAL A 243 16.15 -13.13 20.28
CA VAL A 243 15.13 -12.18 20.73
C VAL A 243 13.75 -12.58 20.18
N THR A 244 13.68 -13.04 18.93
CA THR A 244 12.43 -13.51 18.31
C THR A 244 11.86 -14.71 19.06
N ASP A 245 12.69 -15.67 19.48
CA ASP A 245 12.24 -16.84 20.25
C ASP A 245 11.59 -16.46 21.58
N VAL A 246 12.00 -15.35 22.20
CA VAL A 246 11.40 -14.85 23.44
C VAL A 246 10.13 -14.04 23.16
N VAL A 247 10.17 -13.15 22.17
CA VAL A 247 9.10 -12.17 21.90
C VAL A 247 7.94 -12.78 21.10
N TYR A 248 8.21 -13.83 20.34
CA TYR A 248 7.30 -14.50 19.40
C TYR A 248 7.36 -16.03 19.59
N ALA A 249 7.34 -16.51 20.84
CA ALA A 249 7.50 -17.94 21.16
C ALA A 249 6.53 -18.89 20.43
N ASP A 250 5.31 -18.42 20.14
CA ASP A 250 4.24 -19.21 19.50
C ASP A 250 3.96 -18.79 18.05
N VAL A 251 4.89 -18.09 17.38
CA VAL A 251 4.68 -17.66 15.98
C VAL A 251 4.68 -18.85 15.03
N ASP A 252 3.73 -18.88 14.10
CA ASP A 252 3.71 -19.89 13.05
C ASP A 252 5.00 -19.82 12.21
N PRO A 253 5.69 -20.94 11.95
CA PRO A 253 6.91 -20.96 11.15
C PRO A 253 6.78 -20.29 9.79
N SER A 254 5.60 -20.31 9.16
CA SER A 254 5.33 -19.70 7.86
C SER A 254 5.44 -18.18 7.85
N VAL A 255 5.28 -17.51 9.00
CA VAL A 255 5.37 -16.05 9.14
C VAL A 255 6.52 -15.61 10.05
N ARG A 256 7.38 -16.55 10.46
CA ARG A 256 8.52 -16.27 11.33
C ARG A 256 9.48 -15.24 10.71
N TRP A 257 9.68 -15.28 9.40
CA TRP A 257 10.53 -14.32 8.70
C TRP A 257 10.05 -12.87 8.91
N ALA A 258 8.74 -12.62 8.93
CA ALA A 258 8.17 -11.30 9.17
C ALA A 258 8.38 -10.87 10.64
N ALA A 259 8.28 -11.81 11.58
CA ALA A 259 8.59 -11.57 12.98
C ALA A 259 10.07 -11.21 13.18
N GLU A 260 10.99 -11.96 12.57
CA GLU A 260 12.43 -11.70 12.63
C GLU A 260 12.77 -10.35 12.00
N THR A 261 12.12 -9.99 10.89
CA THR A 261 12.29 -8.66 10.24
C THR A 261 11.83 -7.53 11.17
N SER A 262 10.66 -7.69 11.82
CA SER A 262 10.15 -6.74 12.82
C SER A 262 11.09 -6.59 14.02
N VAL A 263 11.68 -7.69 14.51
CA VAL A 263 12.67 -7.67 15.60
C VAL A 263 13.96 -6.99 15.15
N ALA A 264 14.43 -7.27 13.93
CA ALA A 264 15.64 -6.67 13.38
C ALA A 264 15.53 -5.14 13.31
N ALA A 265 14.43 -4.61 12.78
CA ALA A 265 14.18 -3.17 12.70
C ALA A 265 14.20 -2.49 14.07
N GLN A 266 13.65 -3.16 15.09
CA GLN A 266 13.61 -2.64 16.44
C GLN A 266 14.95 -2.74 17.17
N LEU A 267 15.69 -3.83 16.98
CA LEU A 267 17.02 -3.97 17.54
C LEU A 267 17.97 -2.92 16.96
N ASP A 268 17.89 -2.64 15.66
CA ASP A 268 18.62 -1.54 15.03
C ASP A 268 18.28 -0.21 15.70
N TYR A 269 16.99 0.11 15.85
CA TYR A 269 16.53 1.33 16.51
C TYR A 269 16.96 1.46 17.99
N LEU A 270 17.05 0.35 18.72
CA LEU A 270 17.47 0.35 20.12
C LEU A 270 18.98 0.49 20.31
N ARG A 271 19.76 0.20 19.26
CA ARG A 271 21.23 0.18 19.28
C ARG A 271 21.85 1.42 18.63
N SER A 272 21.05 2.24 17.96
CA SER A 272 21.46 3.51 17.33
C SER A 272 21.58 4.67 18.31
#